data_AF-A0A8J5MCX5-F1
#
_entry.id   AF-A0A8J5MCX5-F1
#
_cell.length_a   1.000
_cell.length_b   1.000
_cell.length_c   1.000
_cell.angle_alpha   90.00
_cell.angle_beta   90.00
_cell.angle_gamma   90.00
#
_symmetry.space_group_name_H-M   'P 1'
#
loop_
_entity.id
_entity.type
_entity.pdbx_description
1 polymer ?
#
loop_
_entity_poly.entity_id
_entity_poly.type
_entity_poly.pdbx_seq_one_letter_code
_entity_poly.pdbx_strand_id
1 'polypeptide(L)' 'MYSATFRWRAITLHYAYSIACEQVGRIFGVSGRTVRRWYKYFKSSGHVIPDKSGSTTLNCCHSMVAT' A
#
# COMPACT_ATOMS: atom_id res chain seq x y z
N MET A 1 -12.60 5.56 -0.25
CA MET A 1 -11.12 5.48 -0.15
C MET A 1 -10.76 3.99 -0.06
N TYR A 2 -9.67 3.52 -0.68
CA TYR A 2 -9.29 2.08 -0.62
C TYR A 2 -8.82 1.71 0.79
N SER A 3 -9.12 0.51 1.31
CA SER A 3 -8.66 0.14 2.66
C SER A 3 -7.13 0.19 2.80
N ALA A 4 -6.63 0.43 4.01
CA ALA A 4 -5.20 0.44 4.28
C ALA A 4 -4.53 -0.91 3.93
N THR A 5 -5.21 -2.03 4.21
CA THR A 5 -4.74 -3.38 3.86
C THR A 5 -4.57 -3.56 2.35
N PHE A 6 -5.47 -2.98 1.55
CA PHE A 6 -5.38 -3.01 0.10
C PHE A 6 -4.15 -2.25 -0.41
N ARG A 7 -3.88 -1.07 0.15
CA ARG A 7 -2.70 -0.25 -0.21
C ARG A 7 -1.40 -0.95 0.18
N TRP A 8 -1.37 -1.60 1.35
CA TRP A 8 -0.22 -2.39 1.80
C TRP A 8 0.11 -3.52 0.84
N ARG A 9 -0.88 -4.31 0.43
CA ARG A 9 -0.66 -5.40 -0.54
C ARG A 9 -0.07 -4.88 -1.86
N ALA A 10 -0.60 -3.77 -2.38
CA ALA A 10 -0.08 -3.15 -3.60
C ALA A 10 1.37 -2.65 -3.44
N ILE A 11 1.70 -2.05 -2.29
CA ILE A 11 3.07 -1.59 -2.01
C ILE A 11 4.03 -2.77 -1.83
N THR A 12 3.64 -3.83 -1.13
CA THR A 12 4.48 -5.02 -0.96
C THR A 12 4.83 -5.65 -2.31
N LEU A 13 3.86 -5.78 -3.23
CA LEU A 13 4.10 -6.28 -4.58
C LEU A 13 5.07 -5.41 -5.39
N HIS A 14 4.96 -4.08 -5.27
CA HIS A 14 5.89 -3.18 -5.94
C HIS A 14 7.29 -3.17 -5.29
N TYR A 15 7.35 -3.13 -3.96
CA TYR A 15 8.59 -2.92 -3.20
C TYR A 15 9.41 -4.20 -3.02
N ALA A 16 8.79 -5.30 -2.57
CA ALA A 16 9.50 -6.55 -2.28
C ALA A 16 9.80 -7.33 -3.55
N TYR A 17 8.86 -7.34 -4.51
CA TYR A 17 8.97 -8.13 -5.74
C TYR A 17 9.38 -7.31 -6.97
N SER A 18 9.66 -6.01 -6.80
CA SER A 18 10.07 -5.11 -7.88
C SER A 18 9.11 -5.07 -9.09
N ILE A 19 7.83 -5.39 -8.88
CA ILE A 19 6.83 -5.42 -9.96
C ILE A 19 6.47 -3.99 -10.38
N ALA A 20 6.42 -3.71 -11.68
CA ALA A 20 6.08 -2.38 -12.18
C ALA A 20 4.71 -1.90 -11.71
N CYS A 21 4.59 -0.60 -11.38
CA CYS A 21 3.34 0.02 -10.90
C CYS A 21 2.13 -0.23 -11.83
N GLU A 22 2.34 -0.28 -13.16
CA GLU A 22 1.29 -0.55 -14.14
C GLU A 22 0.79 -2.01 -14.06
N GLN A 23 1.68 -2.95 -13.78
CA GLN A 23 1.30 -4.36 -13.60
C GLN A 23 0.60 -4.57 -12.25
N VAL A 24 1.10 -3.97 -11.17
CA VAL A 24 0.39 -3.95 -9.88
C VAL A 24 -0.99 -3.32 -10.04
N GLY A 25 -1.09 -2.20 -10.77
CA GLY A 25 -2.35 -1.55 -11.07
C GLY A 25 -3.35 -2.47 -11.75
N ARG A 26 -2.92 -3.23 -12.78
CA ARG A 26 -3.76 -4.24 -13.44
C ARG A 26 -4.23 -5.34 -12.50
N ILE A 27 -3.37 -5.86 -11.61
CA ILE A 27 -3.72 -6.90 -10.64
C ILE A 27 -4.80 -6.41 -9.66
N PHE A 28 -4.68 -5.17 -9.18
CA PHE A 28 -5.59 -4.60 -8.19
C PHE A 28 -6.77 -3.81 -8.77
N GLY A 29 -6.88 -3.69 -10.10
CA GLY A 29 -7.93 -2.88 -10.73
C GLY A 29 -7.83 -1.38 -10.43
N VAL A 30 -6.61 -0.86 -10.26
CA VAL A 30 -6.34 0.57 -10.03
C VAL A 30 -5.34 1.11 -11.04
N SER A 31 -5.33 2.42 -11.29
CA SER A 31 -4.33 2.99 -12.19
C SER A 31 -2.90 2.86 -11.63
N GLY A 32 -1.90 2.60 -12.46
CA GLY A 32 -0.50 2.58 -12.02
C GLY A 32 -0.04 3.91 -11.43
N ARG A 33 -0.64 5.03 -11.86
CA ARG A 33 -0.47 6.36 -11.22
C ARG A 33 -0.88 6.36 -9.75
N THR A 34 -1.97 5.67 -9.41
CA THR A 34 -2.43 5.51 -8.02
C THR A 34 -1.41 4.74 -7.19
N VAL A 35 -0.93 3.61 -7.69
CA VAL A 35 0.12 2.80 -7.04
C VAL A 35 1.39 3.64 -6.82
N ARG A 36 1.81 4.41 -7.84
CA ARG A 36 2.98 5.29 -7.75
C ARG A 36 2.83 6.37 -6.68
N ARG A 37 1.62 6.92 -6.49
CA ARG A 37 1.35 7.88 -5.40
C ARG A 37 1.45 7.22 -4.03
N TRP A 38 0.88 6.04 -3.86
CA TRP A 38 1.00 5.28 -2.60
C TRP A 38 2.45 4.97 -2.28
N TYR A 39 3.23 4.51 -3.26
CA TYR A 39 4.64 4.22 -3.07
C TYR A 39 5.46 5.46 -2.71
N LYS A 40 5.22 6.61 -3.35
CA LYS A 40 5.88 7.88 -2.98
C LYS A 40 5.61 8.25 -1.52
N TYR A 41 4.36 8.14 -1.08
CA TYR A 41 3.98 8.41 0.31
C TYR A 41 4.64 7.42 1.28
N PHE A 42 4.67 6.14 0.94
CA PHE A 42 5.36 5.10 1.70
C PHE A 42 6.85 5.39 1.84
N LYS A 43 7.55 5.77 0.77
CA LYS A 43 8.96 6.15 0.85
C LYS A 43 9.23 7.35 1.75
N SER A 44 8.28 8.29 1.86
CA SER A 44 8.44 9.46 2.72
C SER A 44 8.05 9.23 4.19
N SER A 45 7.09 8.35 4.47
CA SER A 45 6.49 8.20 5.81
C SER A 45 6.71 6.83 6.46
N GLY A 46 7.22 5.86 5.70
CA GLY A 46 7.27 4.45 6.09
C GLY A 46 5.90 3.75 6.17
N HIS A 47 4.80 4.47 5.91
CA HIS A 47 3.44 3.96 6.07
C HIS A 47 2.60 4.14 4.80
N VAL A 48 1.53 3.37 4.66
CA VAL A 48 0.51 3.64 3.64
C VAL A 48 -0.38 4.80 4.08
N ILE A 49 -0.95 5.52 3.11
CA ILE A 49 -1.91 6.59 3.41
C ILE A 49 -3.02 5.98 4.29
N PRO A 50 -3.39 6.60 5.42
CA PRO A 50 -4.48 6.11 6.27
C PRO A 50 -5.84 6.27 5.56
N ASP A 51 -6.86 5.55 6.01
CA ASP A 51 -8.22 5.85 5.58
C ASP A 51 -8.70 7.13 6.29
N LYS A 52 -9.52 7.95 5.62
CA LYS A 52 -10.00 9.23 6.17
C LYS A 52 -11.16 9.02 7.14
N SER A 53 -11.05 8.04 8.04
CA SER A 53 -11.90 7.92 9.21
C SER A 53 -11.09 8.37 10.42
N GLY A 54 -11.54 9.45 11.07
CA GLY A 54 -10.89 10.03 12.24
C GLY A 54 -10.96 9.12 13.47
N SER A 55 -10.18 8.06 13.50
CA SER A 55 -9.97 7.23 14.68
C SER A 55 -8.57 6.65 14.65
N THR A 56 -7.75 7.15 15.58
CA THR A 56 -6.51 6.55 16.06
C THR A 56 -6.72 5.06 16.28
N THR A 57 -6.17 4.21 15.41
CA THR A 57 -5.86 2.83 15.76
C THR A 57 -4.52 2.46 15.12
N LEU A 58 -3.49 2.68 15.93
CA LEU A 58 -2.14 2.13 15.86
C LEU A 58 -2.18 0.59 15.97
N ASN A 59 -2.68 -0.12 14.96
CA ASN A 59 -2.71 -1.59 15.03
C ASN A 59 -2.83 -2.22 13.65
N CYS A 60 -1.71 -2.32 12.92
CA CYS A 60 -1.55 -3.35 11.88
C CYS A 60 -0.07 -3.65 11.54
N CYS A 61 0.89 -3.32 12.40
CA CYS A 61 2.31 -3.59 12.16
C CYS A 61 2.79 -4.99 12.60
N HIS A 62 1.90 -5.95 12.94
CA HIS A 62 2.35 -7.20 13.59
C HIS A 62 1.86 -8.53 12.99
N SER A 63 1.58 -8.60 11.68
CA SER A 63 1.21 -9.92 11.09
C SER A 63 1.74 -10.20 9.68
N MET A 64 2.79 -9.53 9.22
CA MET A 64 3.45 -9.90 7.95
C MET A 64 4.91 -10.35 8.13
N VAL A 65 5.25 -10.88 9.31
CA VAL A 65 6.41 -11.77 9.52
C VAL A 65 5.95 -12.92 10.40
N ALA A 66 5.22 -13.86 9.79
CA ALA A 66 5.03 -15.20 10.32
C ALA A 66 4.84 -16.13 9.12
N THR A 67 5.93 -16.37 8.41
CA THR A 67 6.56 -17.69 8.13
C THR A 67 7.61 -17.46 7.04
#